data_AF-A0A2W5PMP7-F1
#
_entry.id   AF-A0A2W5PMP7-F1
#
_cell.length_a   1.000
_cell.length_b   1.000
_cell.length_c   1.000
_cell.angle_alpha   90.00
_cell.angle_beta   90.00
_cell.angle_gamma   90.00
#
_symmetry.space_group_name_H-M   'P 1'
#
loop_
_entity.id
_entity.type
_entity.pdbx_description
1 polymer ?
#
loop_
_entity_poly.entity_id
_entity_poly.type
_entity_poly.pdbx_seq_one_letter_code
_entity_poly.pdbx_strand_id
1 'polypeptide(L)'
;MVLLLCLVVLVILMAGGVAIIRSMNASLFTAGNLAFKRDLVNQGEQALSTVLAQFAPGGALATATATDQPARNYKASMLPANAQGIPTALLDDTAFSAVGTAADLVGASPDVKIRYVVDRLCATAGAAVTTGCIQSVGAP
;
A
#
# COMPACT_ATOMS: atom_id res chain seq x y z
N MET A 1 1.18 62.89 -13.80
CA MET A 1 1.53 61.64 -14.53
C MET A 1 2.16 60.55 -13.65
N VAL A 2 3.00 60.88 -12.66
CA VAL A 2 3.62 59.88 -11.76
C VAL A 2 2.59 59.01 -11.01
N LEU A 3 1.51 59.61 -10.49
CA LEU A 3 0.46 58.91 -9.74
C LEU A 3 -0.27 57.84 -10.58
N LEU A 4 -0.51 58.15 -11.86
CA LEU A 4 -1.19 57.26 -12.80
C LEU A 4 -0.28 56.06 -13.16
N LEU A 5 1.02 56.31 -13.29
CA LEU A 5 2.01 55.27 -13.56
C LEU A 5 2.18 54.31 -12.36
N CYS A 6 2.19 54.84 -11.13
CA CYS A 6 2.21 54.02 -9.92
C CYS A 6 0.96 53.12 -9.80
N LEU A 7 -0.22 53.62 -10.14
CA LEU A 7 -1.47 52.84 -10.14
C LEU A 7 -1.42 51.67 -11.14
N VAL A 8 -0.95 51.91 -12.37
CA VAL A 8 -0.81 50.84 -13.38
C VAL A 8 0.15 49.76 -12.90
N VAL A 9 1.29 50.16 -12.33
CA VAL A 9 2.29 49.22 -11.78
C VAL A 9 1.68 48.39 -10.64
N LEU A 10 0.96 49.01 -9.70
CA LEU A 10 0.29 48.30 -8.60
C LEU A 10 -0.71 47.26 -9.10
N VAL A 11 -1.50 47.58 -10.12
CA VAL A 11 -2.47 46.65 -10.71
C VAL A 11 -1.76 45.44 -11.35
N ILE A 12 -0.66 45.67 -12.06
CA ILE A 12 0.15 44.58 -12.66
C ILE A 12 0.75 43.70 -11.56
N LEU A 13 1.28 44.28 -10.48
CA LEU A 13 1.81 43.52 -9.35
C LEU A 13 0.72 42.71 -8.63
N MET A 14 -0.48 43.27 -8.44
CA MET A 14 -1.60 42.53 -7.87
C MET A 14 -2.04 41.37 -8.77
N ALA A 15 -2.13 41.58 -10.09
CA ALA A 15 -2.44 40.52 -11.05
C ALA A 15 -1.38 39.41 -11.04
N GLY A 16 -0.09 39.78 -11.00
CA GLY A 16 1.04 38.84 -10.87
C GLY A 16 1.01 38.08 -9.54
N GLY A 17 0.71 38.76 -8.43
CA GLY A 17 0.58 38.14 -7.11
C GLY A 17 -0.52 37.08 -7.05
N VAL A 18 -1.70 37.36 -7.63
CA VAL A 18 -2.80 36.38 -7.71
C VAL A 18 -2.40 35.16 -8.55
N ALA A 19 -1.70 35.36 -9.66
CA ALA A 19 -1.20 34.27 -10.49
C ALA A 19 -0.23 33.35 -9.72
N ILE A 20 0.68 33.94 -8.93
CA ILE A 20 1.63 33.20 -8.09
C ILE A 20 0.90 32.39 -7.01
N ILE A 21 -0.07 32.98 -6.31
CA ILE A 21 -0.84 32.27 -5.26
C ILE A 21 -1.54 31.04 -5.85
N ARG A 22 -2.16 31.17 -7.03
CA ARG A 22 -2.79 30.04 -7.71
C ARG A 22 -1.77 28.96 -8.11
N SER A 23 -0.60 29.39 -8.60
CA SER A 23 0.50 28.47 -8.95
C SER A 23 1.01 27.72 -7.72
N MET A 24 1.22 28.41 -6.59
CA MET A 24 1.69 27.81 -5.34
C MET A 24 0.67 26.80 -4.80
N ASN A 25 -0.62 27.14 -4.81
CA ASN A 25 -1.67 26.22 -4.37
C ASN A 25 -1.68 24.93 -5.20
N ALA A 26 -1.53 25.02 -6.54
CA ALA A 26 -1.45 23.84 -7.40
C ALA A 26 -0.20 22.98 -7.13
N SER A 27 0.96 23.62 -6.93
CA SER A 27 2.21 22.93 -6.59
C SER A 27 2.13 22.24 -5.23
N LEU A 28 1.58 22.91 -4.22
CA LEU A 28 1.42 22.36 -2.88
C LEU A 28 0.43 21.20 -2.85
N PHE A 29 -0.67 21.27 -3.60
CA PHE A 29 -1.63 20.17 -3.72
C PHE A 29 -0.97 18.91 -4.33
N THR A 30 -0.21 19.09 -5.41
CA THR A 30 0.48 17.99 -6.07
C THR A 30 1.57 17.40 -5.17
N ALA A 31 2.35 18.25 -4.50
CA ALA A 31 3.36 17.83 -3.54
C ALA A 31 2.73 17.08 -2.35
N GLY A 32 1.59 17.54 -1.85
CA GLY A 32 0.82 16.88 -0.80
C GLY A 32 0.38 15.47 -1.19
N ASN A 33 -0.21 15.30 -2.39
CA ASN A 33 -0.63 13.98 -2.86
C ASN A 33 0.54 13.00 -3.01
N LEU A 34 1.69 13.48 -3.47
CA LEU A 34 2.90 12.67 -3.56
C LEU A 34 3.46 12.31 -2.17
N ALA A 35 3.45 13.26 -1.24
CA ALA A 35 3.85 13.02 0.14
C ALA A 35 2.95 11.96 0.79
N PHE A 36 1.62 12.08 0.65
CA PHE A 36 0.67 11.06 1.12
C PHE A 36 0.92 9.70 0.49
N LYS A 37 1.12 9.63 -0.83
CA LYS A 37 1.44 8.37 -1.50
C LYS A 37 2.72 7.73 -0.95
N ARG A 38 3.79 8.51 -0.76
CA ARG A 38 5.07 8.00 -0.24
C ARG A 38 4.95 7.56 1.22
N ASP A 39 4.19 8.31 2.02
CA ASP A 39 3.92 7.97 3.41
C ASP A 39 3.13 6.66 3.51
N LEU A 40 2.04 6.50 2.73
CA LEU A 40 1.26 5.26 2.71
C LEU A 40 2.08 4.04 2.26
N VAL A 41 2.97 4.21 1.27
CA VAL A 41 3.88 3.14 0.84
C VAL A 41 4.86 2.78 1.97
N ASN A 42 5.47 3.77 2.61
CA ASN A 42 6.40 3.55 3.72
C ASN A 42 5.73 2.87 4.92
N GLN A 43 4.50 3.27 5.26
CA GLN A 43 3.73 2.61 6.31
C GLN A 43 3.39 1.15 5.93
N GLY A 44 3.05 0.90 4.67
CA GLY A 44 2.84 -0.45 4.13
C GLY A 44 4.08 -1.33 4.25
N GLU A 45 5.28 -0.78 4.00
CA GLU A 45 6.54 -1.50 4.17
C GLU A 45 6.84 -1.83 5.64
N GLN A 46 6.53 -0.93 6.57
CA GLN A 46 6.70 -1.20 8.01
C GLN A 46 5.85 -2.37 8.48
N ALA A 47 4.63 -2.53 7.94
CA ALA A 47 3.75 -3.65 8.25
C ALA A 47 4.34 -5.02 7.89
N LEU A 48 5.29 -5.08 6.94
CA LEU A 48 5.96 -6.32 6.55
C LEU A 48 6.67 -6.98 7.73
N SER A 49 7.25 -6.20 8.64
CA SER A 49 7.92 -6.73 9.85
C SER A 49 6.94 -7.51 10.75
N THR A 50 5.70 -7.03 10.87
CA THR A 50 4.64 -7.70 11.65
C THR A 50 4.20 -9.00 10.98
N VAL A 51 4.11 -9.01 9.66
CA VAL A 51 3.77 -10.22 8.89
C VAL A 51 4.89 -11.26 8.99
N LEU A 52 6.14 -10.84 8.80
CA LEU A 52 7.31 -11.73 8.88
C LEU A 52 7.48 -12.35 10.27
N ALA A 53 7.12 -11.63 11.34
CA ALA A 53 7.13 -12.17 12.70
C ALA A 53 6.19 -13.39 12.86
N GLN A 54 5.14 -13.53 12.04
CA GLN A 54 4.28 -14.72 12.06
C GLN A 54 4.95 -15.96 11.49
N PHE A 55 5.93 -15.79 10.58
CA PHE A 55 6.71 -16.87 9.98
C PHE A 55 8.02 -17.16 10.72
N ALA A 56 8.46 -16.25 11.58
CA ALA A 56 9.63 -16.45 12.42
C ALA A 56 9.43 -17.63 13.41
N PRO A 57 10.51 -18.23 13.95
CA PRO A 57 10.40 -19.28 14.95
C PRO A 57 9.52 -18.88 16.13
N GLY A 58 8.51 -19.70 16.46
CA GLY A 58 7.51 -19.41 17.50
C GLY A 58 6.31 -18.58 17.02
N GLY A 59 6.32 -18.09 15.78
CA GLY A 59 5.19 -17.44 15.13
C GLY A 59 4.08 -18.43 14.74
N ALA A 60 2.85 -17.92 14.61
CA ALA A 60 1.66 -18.73 14.35
C ALA A 60 1.66 -19.45 12.98
N LEU A 61 2.45 -18.96 12.02
CA LEU A 61 2.62 -19.52 10.68
C LEU A 61 3.96 -20.24 10.52
N ALA A 62 4.74 -20.44 11.59
CA ALA A 62 6.06 -21.10 11.49
C ALA A 62 5.97 -22.54 10.95
N THR A 63 4.90 -23.27 11.29
CA THR A 63 4.70 -24.68 10.87
C THR A 63 3.33 -24.95 10.27
N ALA A 64 2.41 -23.99 10.32
CA ALA A 64 1.00 -24.15 9.93
C ALA A 64 0.70 -23.66 8.50
N THR A 65 1.62 -23.87 7.56
CA THR A 65 1.54 -23.33 6.18
C THR A 65 0.96 -24.31 5.15
N ALA A 66 0.63 -25.54 5.55
CA ALA A 66 0.08 -26.55 4.66
C ALA A 66 -1.40 -26.32 4.31
N THR A 67 -2.14 -25.60 5.16
CA THR A 67 -3.56 -25.31 4.98
C THR A 67 -3.81 -23.81 5.03
N ASP A 68 -4.93 -23.38 4.47
CA ASP A 68 -5.38 -21.99 4.58
C ASP A 68 -5.59 -21.61 6.05
N GLN A 69 -5.20 -20.39 6.41
CA GLN A 69 -5.40 -19.81 7.73
C GLN A 69 -6.02 -18.41 7.57
N PRO A 70 -7.35 -18.31 7.33
CA PRO A 70 -8.02 -17.03 7.14
C PRO A 70 -7.86 -16.08 8.33
N ALA A 71 -7.82 -16.61 9.55
CA ALA A 71 -7.58 -15.84 10.77
C ALA A 71 -6.19 -15.15 10.84
N ARG A 72 -5.29 -15.48 9.90
CA ARG A 72 -3.96 -14.88 9.73
C ARG A 72 -3.76 -14.27 8.33
N ASN A 73 -4.85 -14.12 7.57
CA ASN A 73 -4.83 -13.69 6.16
C ASN A 73 -3.86 -14.53 5.29
N TYR A 74 -3.79 -15.83 5.55
CA TYR A 74 -2.85 -16.72 4.89
C TYR A 74 -3.55 -17.75 4.00
N LYS A 75 -3.03 -17.94 2.78
CA LYS A 75 -3.45 -18.95 1.82
C LYS A 75 -2.32 -19.91 1.45
N ALA A 76 -2.60 -21.20 1.50
CA ALA A 76 -1.64 -22.23 1.16
C ALA A 76 -1.46 -22.39 -0.36
N SER A 77 -2.37 -21.83 -1.16
CA SER A 77 -2.30 -21.72 -2.62
C SER A 77 -2.17 -20.27 -3.09
N MET A 78 -1.62 -20.08 -4.28
CA MET A 78 -1.49 -18.79 -4.95
C MET A 78 -2.87 -18.15 -5.19
N LEU A 79 -3.03 -16.87 -4.84
CA LEU A 79 -4.24 -16.14 -5.18
C LEU A 79 -4.20 -15.64 -6.64
N PRO A 80 -5.37 -15.49 -7.28
CA PRO A 80 -5.47 -14.75 -8.52
C PRO A 80 -5.03 -13.30 -8.31
N ALA A 81 -4.17 -12.80 -9.20
CA ALA A 81 -3.68 -11.43 -9.18
C ALA A 81 -4.07 -10.69 -10.46
N ASN A 82 -4.17 -9.36 -10.37
CA ASN A 82 -4.37 -8.50 -11.53
C ASN A 82 -3.07 -8.37 -12.36
N ALA A 83 -3.12 -7.62 -13.46
CA ALA A 83 -1.97 -7.39 -14.34
C ALA A 83 -0.76 -6.72 -13.66
N GLN A 84 -0.93 -6.14 -12.47
CA GLN A 84 0.11 -5.49 -11.67
C GLN A 84 0.67 -6.43 -10.58
N GLY A 85 0.21 -7.69 -10.52
CA GLY A 85 0.63 -8.66 -9.51
C GLY A 85 -0.06 -8.48 -8.15
N ILE A 86 -1.12 -7.66 -8.06
CA ILE A 86 -1.86 -7.45 -6.82
C ILE A 86 -2.97 -8.51 -6.72
N PRO A 87 -3.04 -9.30 -5.62
CA PRO A 87 -4.14 -10.23 -5.40
C PRO A 87 -5.49 -9.55 -5.51
N THR A 88 -6.39 -10.08 -6.34
CA THR A 88 -7.71 -9.47 -6.57
C THR A 88 -8.56 -9.42 -5.31
N ALA A 89 -8.26 -10.28 -4.33
CA ALA A 89 -8.90 -10.28 -3.02
C ALA A 89 -8.61 -9.03 -2.17
N LEU A 90 -7.57 -8.24 -2.51
CA LEU A 90 -7.29 -6.97 -1.82
C LEU A 90 -8.07 -5.78 -2.41
N LEU A 91 -8.79 -5.97 -3.52
CA LEU A 91 -9.49 -4.89 -4.21
C LEU A 91 -10.90 -4.63 -3.67
N ASP A 92 -11.46 -5.59 -2.93
CA ASP A 92 -12.84 -5.55 -2.43
C ASP A 92 -12.97 -6.29 -1.09
N ASP A 93 -13.77 -5.74 -0.17
CA ASP A 93 -13.95 -6.29 1.19
C ASP A 93 -14.65 -7.66 1.20
N THR A 94 -15.59 -7.88 0.28
CA THR A 94 -16.29 -9.16 0.15
C THR A 94 -15.35 -10.23 -0.40
N ALA A 95 -14.53 -9.89 -1.40
CA ALA A 95 -13.50 -10.77 -1.94
C ALA A 95 -12.43 -11.09 -0.89
N PHE A 96 -12.06 -10.10 -0.08
CA PHE A 96 -11.13 -10.29 1.03
C PHE A 96 -11.66 -11.27 2.06
N SER A 97 -12.95 -11.17 2.44
CA SER A 97 -13.56 -12.03 3.45
C SER A 97 -13.53 -13.53 3.12
N ALA A 98 -13.41 -13.88 1.83
CA ALA A 98 -13.24 -15.26 1.37
C ALA A 98 -11.82 -15.80 1.61
N VAL A 99 -10.84 -14.92 1.80
CA VAL A 99 -9.42 -15.30 1.92
C VAL A 99 -8.78 -14.98 3.26
N GLY A 100 -9.26 -13.95 3.95
CA GLY A 100 -8.72 -13.45 5.21
C GLY A 100 -9.81 -12.88 6.11
N THR A 101 -9.61 -13.01 7.41
CA THR A 101 -10.50 -12.48 8.45
C THR A 101 -9.74 -11.76 9.56
N ALA A 102 -8.41 -11.66 9.46
CA ALA A 102 -7.63 -10.92 10.44
C ALA A 102 -7.91 -9.42 10.28
N ALA A 103 -7.93 -8.72 11.41
CA ALA A 103 -8.13 -7.28 11.43
C ALA A 103 -7.02 -6.55 10.67
N ASP A 104 -7.39 -5.42 10.05
CA ASP A 104 -6.42 -4.52 9.42
C ASP A 104 -5.44 -3.99 10.46
N LEU A 105 -4.19 -3.83 10.05
CA LEU A 105 -3.18 -3.17 10.88
C LEU A 105 -3.47 -1.68 10.90
N VAL A 106 -3.29 -1.06 12.07
CA VAL A 106 -3.44 0.39 12.23
C VAL A 106 -2.18 1.07 11.71
N GLY A 107 -2.35 2.03 10.81
CA GLY A 107 -1.25 2.87 10.32
C GLY A 107 -0.80 3.91 11.35
N ALA A 108 -0.03 4.90 10.90
CA ALA A 108 0.45 5.99 11.77
C ALA A 108 -0.70 6.85 12.35
N SER A 109 -1.87 6.82 11.71
CA SER A 109 -3.10 7.44 12.18
C SER A 109 -4.28 6.45 12.10
N PRO A 110 -5.33 6.59 12.93
CA PRO A 110 -6.50 5.70 12.92
C PRO A 110 -7.24 5.61 11.56
N ASP A 111 -7.12 6.64 10.72
CA ASP A 111 -7.76 6.70 9.41
C ASP A 111 -7.04 5.88 8.34
N VAL A 112 -5.79 5.47 8.60
CA VAL A 112 -4.99 4.64 7.70
C VAL A 112 -5.06 3.19 8.17
N LYS A 113 -5.57 2.32 7.30
CA LYS A 113 -5.65 0.87 7.53
C LYS A 113 -4.75 0.16 6.54
N ILE A 114 -3.96 -0.78 7.04
CA ILE A 114 -3.06 -1.58 6.22
C ILE A 114 -3.61 -3.00 6.21
N ARG A 115 -4.09 -3.42 5.04
CA ARG A 115 -4.58 -4.77 4.80
C ARG A 115 -3.55 -5.57 4.03
N TYR A 116 -3.35 -6.82 4.45
CA TYR A 116 -2.45 -7.74 3.79
C TYR A 116 -3.10 -9.11 3.63
N VAL A 117 -2.64 -9.85 2.63
CA VAL A 117 -2.85 -11.28 2.46
C VAL A 117 -1.51 -11.88 2.08
N VAL A 118 -1.22 -13.07 2.61
CA VAL A 118 -0.03 -13.83 2.27
C VAL A 118 -0.47 -15.10 1.58
N ASP A 119 0.14 -15.40 0.43
CA ASP A 119 0.03 -16.73 -0.16
C ASP A 119 1.39 -17.44 -0.21
N ARG A 120 1.33 -18.76 -0.33
CA ARG A 120 2.53 -19.60 -0.42
C ARG A 120 3.09 -19.73 -1.84
N LEU A 121 2.47 -19.05 -2.82
CA LEU A 121 2.80 -19.19 -4.24
C LEU A 121 2.82 -20.65 -4.74
N CYS A 122 1.95 -21.50 -4.18
CA CYS A 122 1.79 -22.89 -4.61
C CYS A 122 0.52 -23.09 -5.43
N ALA A 123 0.53 -24.06 -6.34
CA ALA A 123 -0.64 -24.40 -7.15
C ALA A 123 -1.81 -24.90 -6.28
N THR A 124 -1.52 -25.65 -5.21
CA THR A 124 -2.52 -26.21 -4.31
C THR A 124 -2.06 -26.15 -2.85
N ALA A 125 -3.04 -26.20 -1.93
CA ALA A 125 -2.78 -26.47 -0.52
C ALA A 125 -2.17 -27.87 -0.30
N GLY A 126 -1.57 -28.10 0.86
CA GLY A 126 -0.87 -29.32 1.23
C GLY A 126 0.64 -29.13 1.38
N ALA A 127 1.40 -30.22 1.37
CA ALA A 127 2.85 -30.17 1.49
C ALA A 127 3.48 -29.32 0.36
N ALA A 128 4.45 -28.47 0.71
CA ALA A 128 5.19 -27.70 -0.28
C ALA A 128 6.14 -28.64 -1.03
N VAL A 129 5.97 -28.75 -2.34
CA VAL A 129 6.82 -29.56 -3.23
C VAL A 129 7.38 -28.67 -4.34
N THR A 130 8.60 -28.94 -4.77
CA THR A 130 9.34 -28.12 -5.75
C THR A 130 8.60 -27.94 -7.07
N THR A 131 7.87 -28.96 -7.54
CA THR A 131 7.08 -28.89 -8.79
C THR A 131 5.74 -28.17 -8.61
N GLY A 132 5.26 -28.05 -7.38
CA GLY A 132 3.93 -27.50 -7.06
C GLY A 132 3.97 -26.08 -6.51
N CYS A 133 5.15 -25.50 -6.31
CA CYS A 133 5.33 -24.17 -5.73
C CYS A 133 6.35 -23.37 -6.53
N ILE A 134 6.10 -22.06 -6.64
CA ILE A 134 7.10 -21.13 -7.18
C ILE A 134 8.23 -21.05 -6.17
N GLN A 135 9.44 -21.38 -6.62
CA GLN A 135 10.66 -21.30 -5.82
C GLN A 135 11.48 -20.13 -6.35
N SER A 136 12.05 -19.32 -5.46
CA SER A 136 13.09 -18.39 -5.88
C SER A 136 14.30 -19.19 -6.34
N VAL A 137 14.81 -18.90 -7.55
CA VAL A 137 16.04 -19.54 -8.08
C VAL A 137 17.31 -18.91 -7.51
N GLY A 138 17.18 -17.95 -6.60
CA GLY A 138 18.29 -17.32 -5.89
C GLY A 138 17.91 -17.04 -4.44
N ALA A 139 18.67 -17.62 -3.52
CA ALA A 139 18.95 -16.94 -2.26
C ALA A 139 20.10 -15.94 -2.52
N PRO A 140 20.16 -14.79 -1.84
CA PRO A 140 21.41 -14.03 -1.73
C PRO A 140 22.51 -14.88 -1.08
#